data_AF-A0A158C228-F1
#
_entry.id   AF-A0A158C228-F1
#
_cell.length_a   1.000
_cell.length_b   1.000
_cell.length_c   1.000
_cell.angle_alpha   90.00
_cell.angle_beta   90.00
_cell.angle_gamma   90.00
#
_symmetry.space_group_name_H-M   'P 1'
#
loop_
_entity.id
_entity.type
_entity.pdbx_description
1 polymer ?
#
loop_
_entity_poly.entity_id
_entity_poly.type
_entity_poly.pdbx_seq_one_letter_code
_entity_poly.pdbx_strand_id
1 'polypeptide(L)' 'MNPRNDPLEAAALERFMRATRAVNAAFDATRGEPDSGRDGRSVALSIERLDAALHELETSEQTLDAILSRRAGH' A
#
# COMPACT_ATOMS: atom_id res chain seq x y z
N MET A 1 13.88 -21.47 18.68
CA MET A 1 13.69 -20.20 17.94
C MET A 1 14.47 -20.32 16.65
N ASN A 2 13.80 -20.41 15.50
CA ASN A 2 14.44 -20.71 14.21
C ASN A 2 14.66 -19.38 13.44
N PRO A 3 15.90 -18.87 13.31
CA PRO A 3 16.21 -17.50 12.87
C PRO A 3 16.22 -17.32 11.35
N ARG A 4 15.41 -18.09 10.61
CA ARG A 4 15.45 -18.15 9.14
C ARG A 4 14.27 -17.44 8.46
N ASN A 5 13.34 -16.86 9.22
CA ASN A 5 12.15 -16.18 8.68
C ASN A 5 12.19 -14.65 8.83
N ASP A 6 13.11 -14.10 9.63
CA ASP A 6 13.25 -12.67 9.91
C ASP A 6 13.42 -11.76 8.66
N PRO A 7 14.14 -12.15 7.59
CA PRO A 7 14.35 -11.26 6.43
C PRO A 7 13.10 -11.11 5.56
N LEU A 8 12.31 -12.17 5.42
CA LEU A 8 11.11 -12.17 4.56
C LEU A 8 9.96 -11.41 5.24
N GLU A 9 9.81 -11.61 6.55
CA GLU A 9 8.81 -10.91 7.37
C GLU A 9 9.14 -9.41 7.45
N ALA A 10 10.42 -9.05 7.60
CA ALA A 10 10.88 -7.66 7.55
C ALA A 10 10.61 -7.02 6.18
N ALA A 11 10.94 -7.69 5.08
CA ALA A 11 10.70 -7.18 3.73
C ALA A 11 9.20 -6.98 3.43
N ALA A 12 8.35 -7.89 3.89
CA ALA A 12 6.90 -7.75 3.76
C ALA A 12 6.36 -6.57 4.57
N LEU A 13 6.84 -6.40 5.81
CA LEU A 13 6.48 -5.28 6.67
C LEU A 13 6.91 -3.92 6.08
N GLU A 14 8.14 -3.84 5.56
CA GLU A 14 8.64 -2.65 4.87
C GLU A 14 7.80 -2.30 3.64
N ARG A 15 7.40 -3.32 2.86
CA ARG A 15 6.53 -3.13 1.69
C ARG A 15 5.14 -2.62 2.10
N PHE A 16 4.56 -3.17 3.14
CA PHE A 16 3.28 -2.72 3.69
C PHE A 16 3.35 -1.25 4.13
N MET A 17 4.34 -0.89 4.95
CA MET A 17 4.51 0.50 5.41
C MET A 17 4.72 1.48 4.24
N ARG A 18 5.45 1.06 3.20
CA ARG A 18 5.65 1.86 1.98
C ARG A 18 4.33 2.09 1.24
N ALA A 19 3.50 1.06 1.10
CA ALA A 19 2.18 1.18 0.47
C ALA A 19 1.26 2.12 1.26
N THR A 20 1.19 1.98 2.59
CA THR A 20 0.40 2.88 3.44
C THR A 20 0.83 4.34 3.30
N ARG A 21 2.13 4.61 3.18
CA ARG A 21 2.66 5.97 2.96
C ARG A 21 2.24 6.54 1.59
N ALA A 22 2.27 5.72 0.54
CA ALA A 22 1.85 6.15 -0.80
C ALA A 22 0.35 6.50 -0.85
N VAL A 23 -0.50 5.70 -0.20
CA VAL A 23 -1.94 5.97 -0.05
C VAL A 23 -2.18 7.31 0.66
N ASN A 24 -1.52 7.53 1.80
CA ASN A 24 -1.65 8.79 2.54
C ASN A 24 -1.21 10.00 1.70
N ALA A 25 -0.13 9.89 0.94
CA ALA A 25 0.33 10.95 0.05
C ALA A 25 -0.68 11.25 -1.08
N ALA A 26 -1.33 10.22 -1.63
CA ALA A 26 -2.37 10.40 -2.63
C ALA A 26 -3.61 11.11 -2.05
N PHE A 27 -4.04 10.75 -0.84
CA PHE A 27 -5.15 11.42 -0.14
C PHE A 27 -4.81 12.87 0.28
N ASP A 28 -3.56 13.14 0.63
CA ASP A 28 -3.13 14.50 0.97
C ASP A 28 -3.15 15.41 -0.27
N ALA A 29 -2.71 14.87 -1.42
CA ALA A 29 -2.76 15.58 -2.70
C ALA A 29 -4.18 15.97 -3.14
N THR A 30 -5.22 15.24 -2.73
CA THR A 30 -6.62 15.62 -3.00
C THR A 30 -7.18 16.64 -2.02
N ARG A 31 -6.53 16.84 -0.86
CA ARG A 31 -6.92 17.83 0.16
C ARG A 31 -6.19 19.16 0.02
N GLY A 32 -5.02 19.18 -0.62
CA GLY A 32 -4.07 20.29 -0.59
C GLY A 32 -4.08 21.27 -1.77
N GLU A 33 -5.05 21.26 -2.68
CA GLU A 33 -5.15 22.29 -3.74
C GLU A 33 -5.99 23.48 -3.25
N PRO A 34 -5.38 24.64 -2.91
CA PRO A 34 -6.10 25.90 -2.83
C PRO A 34 -6.34 26.40 -4.25
N ASP A 35 -7.61 26.45 -4.64
CA ASP A 35 -8.20 27.28 -5.70
C ASP A 35 -7.20 27.92 -6.69
N SER A 36 -6.81 27.19 -7.73
CA SER A 36 -6.22 27.77 -8.94
C SER A 36 -6.43 26.87 -10.16
N GLY A 37 -7.70 26.58 -10.46
CA GLY A 37 -8.18 26.46 -11.84
C GLY A 37 -7.51 25.44 -12.77
N ARG A 38 -7.07 24.28 -12.28
CA ARG A 38 -6.40 23.28 -13.14
C ARG A 38 -6.98 21.87 -13.02
N ASP A 39 -7.95 21.65 -13.90
CA ASP A 39 -8.15 20.40 -14.67
C ASP A 39 -8.63 19.15 -13.93
N GLY A 40 -9.84 18.67 -14.29
CA GLY A 40 -10.34 17.33 -13.93
C GLY A 40 -9.40 16.17 -14.33
N ARG A 41 -8.37 16.45 -15.15
CA ARG A 41 -7.25 15.54 -15.43
C ARG A 41 -6.38 15.25 -14.20
N SER A 42 -6.23 16.21 -13.27
CA SER A 42 -5.49 16.02 -12.01
C SER A 42 -6.23 15.09 -11.04
N VAL A 43 -7.56 15.22 -10.98
CA VAL A 43 -8.43 14.34 -10.19
C VAL A 43 -8.45 12.92 -10.78
N ALA A 44 -8.59 12.78 -12.10
CA ALA A 44 -8.55 11.46 -12.76
C ALA A 44 -7.23 10.73 -12.49
N LEU A 45 -6.09 11.43 -12.57
CA LEU A 45 -4.77 10.87 -12.24
C LEU A 45 -4.67 10.47 -10.76
N SER A 46 -5.24 11.26 -9.86
CA SER A 46 -5.25 10.95 -8.43
C SER A 46 -6.10 9.71 -8.12
N ILE A 47 -7.23 9.53 -8.82
CA ILE A 47 -8.08 8.33 -8.72
C ILE A 47 -7.35 7.10 -9.25
N GLU A 48 -6.68 7.20 -10.40
CA GLU A 48 -5.88 6.08 -10.96
C GLU A 48 -4.77 5.65 -10.00
N ARG A 49 -4.07 6.61 -9.39
CA ARG A 49 -3.02 6.33 -8.39
C ARG A 49 -3.59 5.71 -7.12
N LEU A 50 -4.79 6.11 -6.71
CA LEU A 50 -5.48 5.52 -5.57
C LEU A 50 -5.88 4.06 -5.86
N ASP A 51 -6.45 3.78 -7.04
CA ASP A 51 -6.84 2.44 -7.46
C ASP A 51 -5.64 1.48 -7.48
N ALA A 52 -4.53 1.92 -8.08
CA ALA A 52 -3.28 1.17 -8.09
C ALA A 52 -2.76 0.87 -6.66
N ALA A 53 -2.83 1.87 -5.77
CA ALA A 53 -2.39 1.69 -4.39
C ALA A 53 -3.29 0.73 -3.60
N LEU A 54 -4.61 0.74 -3.86
CA LEU A 54 -5.56 -0.21 -3.26
C LEU A 54 -5.31 -1.64 -3.76
N HIS A 55 -5.02 -1.82 -5.04
CA HIS A 55 -4.69 -3.13 -5.62
C HIS A 55 -3.38 -3.71 -5.03
N GLU A 56 -2.36 -2.86 -4.88
CA GLU A 56 -1.11 -3.28 -4.22
C GLU A 56 -1.32 -3.65 -2.74
N LEU A 57 -2.19 -2.93 -2.04
CA LEU A 57 -2.54 -3.22 -0.64
C LEU A 57 -3.24 -4.59 -0.53
N GLU A 58 -4.26 -4.83 -1.35
CA GLU A 58 -4.98 -6.11 -1.38
C GLU A 58 -4.03 -7.29 -1.67
N THR A 59 -3.13 -7.11 -2.63
CA THR A 59 -2.12 -8.14 -2.96
C THR A 59 -1.17 -8.40 -1.78
N SER A 60 -0.78 -7.33 -1.06
CA SER A 60 0.08 -7.45 0.11
C SER A 60 -0.63 -8.16 1.28
N GLU A 61 -1.93 -7.91 1.46
CA GLU A 61 -2.76 -8.57 2.49
C GLU A 61 -2.91 -10.06 2.21
N GLN A 62 -3.21 -10.44 0.96
CA GLN A 62 -3.29 -11.86 0.56
C GLN A 62 -1.95 -12.59 0.76
N THR A 63 -0.84 -11.91 0.45
CA THR A 63 0.50 -12.48 0.65
C THR A 63 0.78 -12.70 2.14
N LEU A 64 0.42 -11.74 2.99
CA LEU A 64 0.59 -11.84 4.43
C LEU A 64 -0.27 -12.97 5.01
N ASP A 65 -1.54 -13.05 4.60
CA ASP A 65 -2.46 -14.10 5.05
C ASP A 65 -1.95 -15.50 4.66
N ALA A 66 -1.40 -15.66 3.45
CA ALA A 66 -0.79 -16.92 3.01
C ALA A 66 0.43 -17.33 3.86
N ILE A 67 1.27 -16.36 4.27
CA ILE A 67 2.42 -16.61 5.14
C ILE A 67 1.94 -17.02 6.54
N LEU A 68 0.97 -16.31 7.11
CA LEU A 68 0.42 -16.58 8.43
C LEU A 68 -0.32 -17.92 8.48
N SER A 69 -1.12 -18.23 7.46
CA SER A 69 -1.81 -19.52 7.32
C SER A 69 -0.84 -20.69 7.22
N ARG A 70 0.25 -20.54 6.45
CA ARG A 70 1.34 -21.55 6.41
C ARG A 70 2.00 -21.74 7.77
N ARG A 71 2.17 -20.67 8.55
CA ARG A 71 2.76 -20.71 9.89
C ARG A 71 1.83 -21.30 10.94
N ALA A 72 0.52 -21.13 10.80
CA ALA A 72 -0.50 -21.67 11.70
C ALA A 72 -0.78 -23.17 11.49
N GLY A 73 -0.52 -23.69 10.29
CA GLY A 73 -0.68 -25.12 9.95
C GLY A 73 0.52 -26.01 10.23
N HIS A 74 1.52 -25.54 10.98
CA HIS A 74 2.82 -26.19 11.21
C HIS A 74 3.18 -26.25 12.69
#